data_AF-A0A1J3ICI1-F1
#
_entry.id   AF-A0A1J3ICI1-F1
#
_cell.length_a   1.000
_cell.length_b   1.000
_cell.length_c   1.000
_cell.angle_alpha   90.00
_cell.angle_beta   90.00
_cell.angle_gamma   90.00
#
_symmetry.space_group_name_H-M   'P 1'
#
loop_
_entity.id
_entity.type
_entity.pdbx_description
1 polymer ?
#
loop_
_entity_poly.entity_id
_entity_poly.type
_entity_poly.pdbx_seq_one_letter_code
_entity_poly.pdbx_strand_id
1 'polypeptide(L)'
;MADGYTRGGYYPFYMGVYQLVDDPSSDSIISWSKSNKSFVIWNPEELFRRKLLWKLCCFKLSHFIRALDNCGFERNKESEHLEYGHKKYFVRGQPELLKKMHSKTAMARIKRRSKAKKAKAEVEKRLNDLLIK
;
A
#
# COMPACT_ATOMS: atom_id res chain seq x y z
N MET A 1 -10.32 -5.90 -16.09
CA MET A 1 -9.71 -4.57 -16.28
C MET A 1 -8.26 -4.64 -15.82
N ALA A 2 -7.29 -4.40 -16.70
CA ALA A 2 -5.89 -4.32 -16.32
C ALA A 2 -5.64 -2.94 -15.69
N ASP A 3 -5.36 -2.90 -14.38
CA ASP A 3 -5.07 -1.68 -13.65
C ASP A 3 -3.87 -0.97 -14.32
N GLY A 4 -4.05 0.28 -14.75
CA GLY A 4 -3.17 1.05 -15.66
C GLY A 4 -1.76 1.42 -15.15
N TYR A 5 -1.06 0.52 -14.47
CA TYR A 5 0.29 0.75 -13.90
C TYR A 5 1.41 0.01 -14.67
N THR A 6 1.17 -0.43 -15.90
CA THR A 6 2.03 -1.38 -16.63
C THR A 6 3.27 -0.81 -17.31
N ARG A 7 3.65 0.46 -17.09
CA ARG A 7 4.97 0.98 -17.56
C ARG A 7 5.87 1.61 -16.49
N GLY A 8 5.38 1.85 -15.27
CA GLY A 8 6.16 2.46 -14.17
C GLY A 8 6.09 1.72 -12.82
N GLY A 9 5.33 0.62 -12.73
CA GLY A 9 5.04 -0.05 -11.47
C GLY A 9 4.20 0.83 -10.53
N TYR A 10 4.13 0.46 -9.26
CA TYR A 10 3.36 1.21 -8.25
C TYR A 10 4.04 2.52 -7.84
N TYR A 11 5.21 2.88 -8.39
CA TYR A 11 5.99 4.06 -7.97
C TYR A 11 5.21 5.39 -7.95
N PRO A 12 4.37 5.72 -8.96
CA PRO A 12 3.55 6.93 -8.93
C PRO A 12 2.59 6.99 -7.73
N PHE A 13 2.09 5.84 -7.29
CA PHE A 13 1.22 5.76 -6.11
C PHE A 13 1.96 6.17 -4.83
N TYR A 14 3.19 5.67 -4.60
CA TYR A 14 3.97 6.05 -3.41
C TYR A 14 4.25 7.56 -3.38
N MET A 15 4.70 8.11 -4.51
CA MET A 15 5.01 9.54 -4.60
C MET A 15 3.75 10.38 -4.39
N GLY A 16 2.64 10.00 -5.02
CA GLY A 16 1.40 10.73 -4.86
C GLY A 16 0.81 10.65 -3.45
N VAL A 17 0.96 9.52 -2.74
CA VAL A 17 0.62 9.44 -1.30
C VAL A 17 1.52 10.37 -0.50
N TYR A 18 2.83 10.34 -0.72
CA TYR A 18 3.77 11.22 -0.02
C TYR A 18 3.42 12.70 -0.23
N GLN A 19 3.21 13.12 -1.49
CA GLN A 19 2.85 14.50 -1.82
C GLN A 19 1.52 14.92 -1.21
N LEU A 20 0.53 14.02 -1.21
CA LEU A 20 -0.76 14.29 -0.57
C LEU A 20 -0.60 14.51 0.94
N VAL A 21 0.18 13.67 1.62
CA VAL A 21 0.40 13.77 3.07
C VAL A 21 1.28 14.98 3.44
N ASP A 22 2.20 15.37 2.55
CA ASP A 22 3.15 16.47 2.79
C ASP A 22 2.59 17.85 2.45
N ASP A 23 1.40 17.93 1.84
CA ASP A 23 0.68 19.16 1.53
C ASP A 23 -0.08 19.69 2.76
N PRO A 24 0.34 20.81 3.38
CA PRO A 24 -0.30 21.34 4.58
C PRO A 24 -1.77 21.72 4.38
N SER A 25 -2.19 22.02 3.13
CA SER A 25 -3.59 22.33 2.84
C SER A 25 -4.54 21.15 3.05
N SER A 26 -3.98 19.93 3.10
CA SER A 26 -4.71 18.69 3.32
C SER A 26 -4.69 18.21 4.77
N ASP A 27 -3.96 18.88 5.68
CA ASP A 27 -3.70 18.39 7.05
C ASP A 27 -4.96 18.12 7.87
N SER A 28 -6.06 18.84 7.60
CA SER A 28 -7.37 18.61 8.23
C SER A 28 -8.07 17.31 7.79
N ILE A 29 -7.55 16.65 6.75
CA ILE A 29 -8.13 15.47 6.11
C ILE A 29 -7.16 14.30 6.20
N ILE A 30 -5.90 14.54 5.87
CA ILE A 30 -4.81 13.58 5.87
C ILE A 30 -3.51 14.32 6.18
N SER A 31 -2.74 13.85 7.15
CA SER A 31 -1.49 14.51 7.54
C SER A 31 -0.44 13.51 7.99
N TRP A 32 0.80 13.97 8.11
CA TRP A 32 1.82 13.24 8.85
C TRP A 32 1.39 13.02 10.32
N SER A 33 1.77 11.88 10.88
CA SER A 33 1.70 11.67 12.32
C SER A 33 2.80 12.46 13.04
N LYS A 34 2.68 12.62 14.36
CA LYS A 34 3.70 13.26 15.20
C LYS A 34 5.09 12.61 15.06
N SER A 35 5.14 11.32 14.73
CA SER A 35 6.39 10.59 14.57
C SER A 35 7.09 10.83 13.23
N ASN A 36 6.40 11.45 12.25
CA ASN A 36 6.86 11.65 10.87
C ASN A 36 7.23 10.35 10.13
N LYS A 37 6.77 9.18 10.61
CA LYS A 37 7.03 7.85 10.01
C LYS A 37 5.75 7.14 9.55
N SER A 38 4.62 7.83 9.66
CA SER A 38 3.29 7.37 9.31
C SER A 38 2.43 8.60 8.98
N PHE A 39 1.27 8.35 8.39
CA PHE A 39 0.26 9.36 8.12
C PHE A 39 -1.09 8.90 8.67
N VAL A 40 -1.95 9.86 8.99
CA VAL A 40 -3.27 9.62 9.56
C VAL A 40 -4.32 10.19 8.60
N ILE A 41 -5.37 9.40 8.33
CA ILE A 41 -6.56 9.87 7.62
C ILE A 41 -7.59 10.29 8.68
N TRP A 42 -7.75 11.59 8.86
CA TRP A 42 -8.65 12.21 9.84
C TRP A 42 -10.10 12.22 9.35
N ASN A 43 -10.30 12.57 8.08
CA ASN A 43 -11.63 12.71 7.49
C ASN A 43 -11.74 11.93 6.16
N PRO A 44 -12.10 10.64 6.21
CA PRO A 44 -12.19 9.81 5.01
C PRO A 44 -13.26 10.27 4.01
N GLU A 45 -14.32 10.92 4.48
CA GLU A 45 -15.37 11.46 3.61
C GLU A 45 -14.87 12.65 2.80
N GLU A 46 -14.18 13.58 3.46
CA GLU A 46 -13.64 14.78 2.80
C GLU A 46 -12.51 14.43 1.83
N LEU A 47 -11.73 13.39 2.14
CA LEU A 47 -10.72 12.82 1.26
C LEU A 47 -11.30 12.43 -0.11
N PHE A 48 -12.53 11.91 -0.12
CA PHE A 48 -13.27 11.57 -1.33
C PHE A 48 -13.98 12.79 -1.95
N ARG A 49 -14.67 13.60 -1.13
CA ARG A 49 -15.42 14.78 -1.58
C ARG A 49 -14.55 15.77 -2.34
N ARG A 50 -13.33 16.02 -1.85
CA ARG A 50 -12.32 16.88 -2.48
C ARG A 50 -11.53 16.19 -3.60
N LYS A 51 -11.83 14.92 -3.91
CA LYS A 51 -11.25 14.22 -5.06
C LYS A 51 -9.73 14.07 -4.97
N LEU A 52 -9.17 14.12 -3.77
CA LEU A 52 -7.72 14.11 -3.52
C LEU A 52 -7.07 12.81 -4.01
N LEU A 53 -7.83 11.71 -3.96
CA LEU A 53 -7.38 10.39 -4.39
C LEU A 53 -7.45 10.17 -5.91
N TRP A 54 -8.07 11.07 -6.69
CA TRP A 54 -8.21 10.87 -8.13
C TRP A 54 -6.88 10.96 -8.87
N LYS A 55 -5.95 11.80 -8.38
CA LYS A 55 -4.55 11.83 -8.85
C LYS A 55 -3.83 10.49 -8.65
N LEU A 56 -4.31 9.66 -7.72
CA LEU A 56 -3.81 8.32 -7.41
C LEU A 56 -4.61 7.20 -8.09
N CYS A 57 -5.54 7.53 -9.00
CA CYS A 57 -6.49 6.61 -9.61
C CYS A 57 -7.34 5.81 -8.60
N CYS A 58 -7.49 6.33 -7.38
CA CYS A 58 -8.24 5.68 -6.30
C CYS A 58 -9.60 6.36 -6.14
N PHE A 59 -10.62 5.85 -6.82
CA PHE A 59 -11.98 6.42 -6.81
C PHE A 59 -12.85 6.01 -5.63
N LYS A 60 -12.35 5.17 -4.73
CA LYS A 60 -13.05 4.72 -3.51
C LYS A 60 -12.02 4.57 -2.40
N LEU A 61 -12.44 4.80 -1.15
CA LEU A 61 -11.56 4.59 0.01
C LEU A 61 -11.06 3.15 0.09
N SER A 62 -11.90 2.17 -0.21
CA SER A 62 -11.51 0.76 -0.24
C SER A 62 -10.45 0.46 -1.31
N HIS A 63 -10.48 1.13 -2.46
CA HIS A 63 -9.44 1.01 -3.47
C HIS A 63 -8.12 1.58 -2.97
N PHE A 64 -8.18 2.72 -2.27
CA PHE A 64 -7.01 3.35 -1.67
C PHE A 64 -6.37 2.48 -0.59
N ILE A 65 -7.16 1.96 0.35
CA ILE A 65 -6.68 1.04 1.40
C ILE A 65 -6.05 -0.21 0.78
N ARG A 66 -6.70 -0.81 -0.22
CA ARG A 66 -6.14 -1.98 -0.92
C ARG A 66 -4.83 -1.64 -1.65
N ALA A 67 -4.71 -0.44 -2.21
CA ALA A 67 -3.48 0.02 -2.83
C ALA A 67 -2.36 0.22 -1.80
N LEU A 68 -2.66 0.78 -0.62
CA LEU A 68 -1.73 0.88 0.50
C LEU A 68 -1.19 -0.49 0.91
N ASP A 69 -2.08 -1.46 1.16
CA ASP A 69 -1.70 -2.83 1.54
C ASP A 69 -0.82 -3.48 0.46
N ASN A 70 -1.20 -3.31 -0.81
CA ASN A 70 -0.44 -3.86 -1.93
C ASN A 70 0.95 -3.25 -2.07
N CYS A 71 1.08 -1.99 -1.68
CA CYS A 71 2.32 -1.21 -1.70
C CYS A 71 3.18 -1.41 -0.45
N GLY A 72 2.70 -2.18 0.53
CA GLY A 72 3.43 -2.55 1.72
C GLY A 72 3.30 -1.55 2.87
N PHE A 73 2.37 -0.61 2.79
CA PHE A 73 1.98 0.17 3.96
C PHE A 73 1.30 -0.76 4.98
N GLU A 74 1.56 -0.51 6.26
CA GLU A 74 0.99 -1.26 7.37
C GLU A 74 0.04 -0.35 8.15
N ARG A 75 -1.17 -0.83 8.44
CA ARG A 75 -2.11 -0.13 9.34
C ARG A 75 -1.59 -0.21 10.77
N ASN A 76 -1.49 0.93 11.45
CA ASN A 76 -1.25 0.96 12.88
C ASN A 76 -2.53 0.55 13.61
N LYS A 77 -2.53 -0.61 14.26
CA LYS A 77 -3.70 -1.16 14.97
C LYS A 77 -3.92 -0.54 16.35
N GLU A 78 -2.90 0.11 16.90
CA GLU A 78 -2.96 0.78 18.21
C GLU A 78 -3.56 2.19 18.08
N SER A 79 -3.66 2.70 16.87
CA SER A 79 -4.25 4.01 16.58
C SER A 79 -5.77 3.91 16.49
N GLU A 80 -6.47 4.81 17.17
CA GLU A 80 -7.93 4.96 17.03
C GLU A 80 -8.32 5.48 15.63
N HIS A 81 -7.40 6.23 15.01
CA HIS A 81 -7.58 6.77 13.67
C HIS A 81 -7.04 5.83 12.59
N LEU A 82 -7.38 6.13 11.34
CA LEU A 82 -6.85 5.41 10.18
C LEU A 82 -5.41 5.83 9.91
N GLU A 83 -4.48 5.25 10.68
CA GLU A 83 -3.06 5.50 10.55
C GLU A 83 -2.34 4.40 9.78
N TYR A 84 -1.51 4.80 8.81
CA TYR A 84 -0.73 3.92 7.97
C TYR A 84 0.72 4.41 7.88
N GLY A 85 1.66 3.49 7.76
CA GLY A 85 3.06 3.84 7.57
C GLY A 85 3.87 2.71 6.97
N HIS A 86 5.18 2.91 6.93
CA HIS A 86 6.12 1.84 6.60
C HIS A 86 7.32 1.95 7.53
N LYS A 87 7.66 0.84 8.22
CA LYS A 87 8.67 0.78 9.28
C LYS A 87 10.01 1.47 8.98
N LYS A 88 10.41 1.53 7.71
CA LYS A 88 11.76 2.00 7.31
C LYS A 88 11.84 3.02 6.17
N TYR A 89 10.80 3.17 5.34
CA TYR A 89 10.96 3.79 4.02
C TYR A 89 9.91 4.84 3.69
N PHE A 90 8.95 5.07 4.57
CA PHE A 90 7.98 6.15 4.44
C PHE A 90 8.22 7.12 5.60
N VAL A 91 9.02 8.15 5.35
CA VAL A 91 9.51 9.10 6.36
C VAL A 91 9.41 10.51 5.78
N ARG A 92 8.87 11.45 6.56
CA ARG A 92 8.76 12.85 6.15
C ARG A 92 10.14 13.43 5.86
N GLY A 93 10.25 14.19 4.78
CA GLY A 93 11.49 14.80 4.30
C GLY A 93 12.43 13.86 3.54
N GLN A 94 12.08 12.58 3.36
CA GLN A 94 12.94 11.57 2.70
C GLN A 94 12.21 10.81 1.56
N PRO A 95 11.68 11.52 0.54
CA PRO A 95 10.95 10.89 -0.57
C PRO A 95 11.80 9.95 -1.43
N GLU A 96 13.12 10.05 -1.39
CA GLU A 96 14.04 9.14 -2.09
C GLU A 96 13.97 7.70 -1.57
N LEU A 97 13.58 7.49 -0.31
CA LEU A 97 13.39 6.16 0.27
C LEU A 97 12.21 5.39 -0.37
N LEU A 98 11.27 6.09 -1.01
CA LEU A 98 10.12 5.47 -1.69
C LEU A 98 10.56 4.52 -2.82
N LYS A 99 11.70 4.81 -3.47
CA LYS A 99 12.28 3.89 -4.47
C LYS A 99 12.66 2.55 -3.84
N LYS A 100 13.26 2.58 -2.64
CA LYS A 100 13.61 1.37 -1.88
C LYS A 100 12.35 0.65 -1.42
N MET A 101 11.33 1.37 -0.96
CA MET A 101 10.02 0.79 -0.58
C MET A 101 9.41 0.00 -1.75
N HIS A 102 9.28 0.64 -2.92
CA HIS A 102 8.72 0.01 -4.11
C HIS A 102 9.45 -1.28 -4.49
N SER A 103 10.79 -1.24 -4.59
CA SER A 103 11.59 -2.41 -4.97
C SER A 103 11.49 -3.54 -3.93
N LYS A 104 11.55 -3.23 -2.64
CA LYS A 104 11.46 -4.25 -1.58
C LYS A 104 10.07 -4.88 -1.52
N THR A 105 9.00 -4.09 -1.66
CA THR A 105 7.63 -4.60 -1.72
C THR A 105 7.43 -5.50 -2.93
N ALA A 106 7.89 -5.10 -4.12
CA ALA A 106 7.78 -5.91 -5.33
C ALA A 106 8.46 -7.28 -5.16
N MET A 107 9.70 -7.30 -4.66
CA MET A 107 10.44 -8.54 -4.39
C MET A 107 9.74 -9.42 -3.35
N ALA A 108 9.22 -8.82 -2.27
CA ALA A 108 8.47 -9.56 -1.26
C ALA A 108 7.20 -10.20 -1.84
N ARG A 109 6.48 -9.51 -2.73
CA ARG A 109 5.29 -10.05 -3.42
C ARG A 109 5.65 -11.23 -4.31
N ILE A 110 6.72 -11.11 -5.11
CA ILE A 110 7.20 -12.20 -5.98
C ILE A 110 7.55 -13.43 -5.13
N LYS A 111 8.30 -13.25 -4.03
CA LYS A 111 8.68 -14.33 -3.12
C LYS A 111 7.46 -14.99 -2.45
N ARG A 112 6.46 -14.21 -2.03
CA ARG A 112 5.21 -14.75 -1.46
C ARG A 112 4.44 -15.58 -2.48
N ARG A 113 4.30 -15.07 -3.72
CA ARG A 113 3.61 -15.78 -4.81
C ARG A 113 4.32 -17.09 -5.18
N SER A 114 5.65 -17.09 -5.27
CA SER A 114 6.40 -18.32 -5.56
C SER A 114 6.27 -19.35 -4.45
N LYS A 115 6.31 -18.94 -3.17
CA LYS A 115 6.07 -19.83 -2.03
C LYS A 115 4.65 -20.41 -2.04
N ALA A 116 3.63 -19.57 -2.29
CA ALA A 116 2.24 -20.01 -2.36
C ALA A 116 2.01 -21.02 -3.50
N LYS A 117 2.61 -20.77 -4.68
CA LYS A 117 2.54 -21.72 -5.82
C LYS A 117 3.17 -23.07 -5.46
N LYS A 118 4.34 -23.06 -4.82
CA LYS A 118 5.00 -24.29 -4.34
C LYS A 118 4.15 -25.04 -3.31
N ALA A 119 3.58 -24.34 -2.33
CA ALA A 119 2.72 -24.94 -1.32
C ALA A 119 1.45 -25.56 -1.93
N LYS A 120 0.81 -24.88 -2.89
CA LYS A 120 -0.36 -25.41 -3.59
C LYS A 120 -0.01 -26.69 -4.38
N ALA A 121 1.09 -26.68 -5.11
CA ALA A 121 1.55 -27.84 -5.88
C ALA A 121 1.87 -29.05 -4.97
N GLU A 122 2.44 -28.82 -3.79
CA GLU A 122 2.70 -29.87 -2.81
C GLU A 122 1.39 -30.47 -2.25
N VAL A 123 0.39 -29.65 -1.95
CA VAL A 123 -0.93 -30.13 -1.49
C VAL A 123 -1.62 -30.93 -2.59
N GLU A 124 -1.58 -30.44 -3.82
CA GLU A 124 -2.17 -31.12 -4.98
C GLU A 124 -1.49 -32.46 -5.27
N LYS A 125 -0.15 -32.51 -5.18
CA LYS A 125 0.60 -33.77 -5.28
C LYS A 125 0.16 -34.77 -4.20
N ARG A 126 0.09 -34.35 -2.94
CA ARG A 126 -0.34 -35.21 -1.82
C ARG A 126 -1.76 -35.74 -2.00
N LEU A 127 -2.66 -34.90 -2.52
CA LEU A 127 -4.04 -35.31 -2.79
C LEU A 127 -4.09 -36.36 -3.91
N ASN A 128 -3.32 -36.17 -4.99
CA ASN A 128 -3.23 -37.16 -6.07
C ASN A 128 -2.62 -38.48 -5.60
N ASP A 129 -1.58 -38.43 -4.76
CA ASP A 129 -0.94 -39.64 -4.19
C ASP A 129 -1.91 -40.45 -3.29
N LEU A 130 -2.93 -39.81 -2.70
CA LEU A 130 -3.98 -40.47 -1.91
C LEU A 130 -5.09 -41.06 -2.78
N LEU A 131 -5.42 -40.43 -3.91
CA LEU A 131 -6.51 -40.85 -4.81
C LEU A 131 -6.13 -42.02 -5.73
N ILE A 132 -4.83 -42.32 -5.88
CA ILE A 132 -4.31 -43.40 -6.73
C ILE A 132 -4.09 -44.71 -5.92
N LYS A 133 -4.40 -44.71 -4.62
CA LYS A 133 -4.46 -45.92 -3.77
C LYS A 133 -5.87 -46.48 -3.69
#